data_AF-B8YIG0-F1
#
_entry.id   AF-B8YIG0-F1
#
_cell.length_a   1.000
_cell.length_b   1.000
_cell.length_c   1.000
_cell.angle_alpha   90.00
_cell.angle_beta   90.00
_cell.angle_gamma   90.00
#
_symmetry.space_group_name_H-M   'P 1'
#
loop_
_entity.id
_entity.type
_entity.pdbx_description
1 polymer ?
#
loop_
_entity_poly.entity_id
_entity_poly.type
_entity_poly.pdbx_seq_one_letter_code
_entity_poly.pdbx_strand_id
1 'polypeptide(L)'
;IRMCSITKECVPMKSDVGDFPVPDPSVLVKSFNISDFSGKWFITSGLNPTFDTFDCQLHEFHVDNGKLVGNITWRIRTPDSGFFTRSTIQRFVQDPDSPGILYNHNNEYLHYEDDWYAPISILYDQRKKKNPNL
;
A
#
# COMPACT_ATOMS: atom_id res chain seq x y z
N ILE A 1 10.72 -0.70 -25.99
CA ILE A 1 10.77 0.78 -26.14
C ILE A 1 10.99 1.36 -24.74
N ARG A 2 12.19 1.91 -24.50
CA ARG A 2 12.60 2.52 -23.22
C ARG A 2 12.12 3.97 -23.23
N MET A 3 11.31 4.38 -22.25
CA MET A 3 10.98 5.80 -22.06
C MET A 3 11.64 6.27 -20.77
N CYS A 4 12.78 6.92 -20.92
CA CYS A 4 13.44 7.67 -19.86
C CYS A 4 12.82 9.08 -19.78
N SER A 5 12.87 9.66 -18.58
CA SER A 5 12.94 11.11 -18.40
C SER A 5 13.94 11.71 -19.40
N ILE A 6 13.72 12.96 -19.82
CA ILE A 6 14.63 13.72 -20.70
C ILE A 6 16.02 13.92 -20.06
N THR A 7 16.21 13.51 -18.81
CA THR A 7 17.50 13.32 -18.13
C THR A 7 17.75 11.84 -17.86
N LYS A 8 19.00 11.36 -18.05
CA LYS A 8 19.43 9.98 -17.71
C LYS A 8 19.50 9.70 -16.20
N GLU A 9 18.96 10.60 -15.39
CA GLU A 9 19.03 10.54 -13.94
C GLU A 9 17.72 9.96 -13.41
N CYS A 10 17.82 9.12 -12.39
CA CYS A 10 16.65 8.64 -11.67
C CYS A 10 15.94 9.82 -11.02
N VAL A 11 14.60 9.81 -11.05
CA VAL A 11 13.81 10.81 -10.29
C VAL A 11 14.17 10.63 -8.81
N PRO A 12 14.66 11.69 -8.12
CA PRO A 12 15.02 11.59 -6.73
C PRO A 12 13.77 11.33 -5.88
N MET A 13 13.92 10.47 -4.87
CA MET A 13 12.87 10.26 -3.88
C MET A 13 12.66 11.57 -3.10
N LYS A 14 11.40 11.97 -2.90
CA LYS A 14 11.11 13.08 -2.01
C LYS A 14 11.49 12.68 -0.58
N SER A 15 12.18 13.56 0.13
CA SER A 15 12.46 13.36 1.55
C SER A 15 11.17 13.38 2.37
N ASP A 16 11.13 12.53 3.38
CA ASP A 16 10.07 12.59 4.39
C ASP A 16 10.15 13.93 5.14
N VAL A 17 9.01 14.60 5.24
CA VAL A 17 8.85 15.89 5.92
C VAL A 17 8.31 15.73 7.35
N GLY A 18 7.98 14.50 7.77
CA GLY A 18 7.60 14.16 9.14
C GLY A 18 6.13 14.39 9.50
N ASP A 19 5.26 14.66 8.51
CA ASP A 19 3.83 14.91 8.74
C ASP A 19 3.08 13.68 9.27
N PHE A 20 3.60 12.48 9.00
CA PHE A 20 3.03 11.19 9.41
C PHE A 20 4.08 10.36 10.17
N PRO A 21 4.31 10.63 11.47
CA PRO A 21 5.32 9.93 12.24
C PRO A 21 4.97 8.45 12.45
N VAL A 22 6.01 7.63 12.69
CA VAL A 22 5.85 6.23 13.07
C VAL A 22 4.97 6.14 14.34
N PRO A 23 3.88 5.35 14.32
CA PRO A 23 2.96 5.26 15.45
C PRO A 23 3.56 4.51 16.64
N ASP A 24 3.04 4.78 17.84
CA ASP A 24 3.41 4.04 19.05
C ASP A 24 3.07 2.54 18.91
N PRO A 25 4.00 1.60 19.16
CA PRO A 25 3.74 0.17 19.02
C PRO A 25 2.57 -0.37 19.88
N SER A 26 2.17 0.35 20.93
CA SER A 26 1.02 -0.02 21.78
C SER A 26 -0.33 0.10 21.08
N VAL A 27 -0.46 0.93 20.03
CA VAL A 27 -1.71 1.10 19.27
C VAL A 27 -1.83 0.13 18.09
N LEU A 28 -0.80 -0.66 17.84
CA LEU A 28 -0.75 -1.67 16.78
C LEU A 28 -1.29 -3.01 17.27
N VAL A 29 -1.84 -3.79 16.32
CA VAL A 29 -2.25 -5.16 16.59
C VAL A 29 -1.08 -6.02 17.06
N LYS A 30 -1.30 -6.83 18.10
CA LYS A 30 -0.28 -7.76 18.64
C LYS A 30 -0.24 -9.10 17.95
N SER A 31 -1.31 -9.45 17.22
CA SER A 31 -1.40 -10.65 16.41
C SER A 31 -2.11 -10.28 15.11
N PHE A 32 -1.52 -10.68 14.00
CA PHE A 32 -1.99 -10.34 12.67
C PHE A 32 -1.52 -11.40 11.69
N ASN A 33 -2.48 -12.10 11.07
CA ASN A 33 -2.17 -13.04 10.02
C ASN A 33 -2.40 -12.36 8.66
N ILE A 34 -1.34 -12.12 7.90
CA ILE A 34 -1.42 -11.51 6.56
C ILE A 34 -2.32 -12.30 5.59
N SER A 35 -2.57 -13.59 5.86
CA SER A 35 -3.48 -14.40 5.05
C SER A 35 -4.93 -13.92 5.12
N ASP A 36 -5.33 -13.26 6.22
CA ASP A 36 -6.66 -12.68 6.38
C ASP A 36 -6.92 -11.50 5.41
N PHE A 37 -5.85 -10.92 4.87
CA PHE A 37 -5.92 -9.90 3.83
C PHE A 37 -6.22 -10.47 2.44
N SER A 38 -6.12 -11.78 2.23
CA SER A 38 -6.40 -12.35 0.91
C SER A 38 -7.84 -12.07 0.45
N GLY A 39 -7.98 -11.81 -0.84
CA GLY A 39 -9.24 -11.47 -1.50
C GLY A 39 -9.44 -9.98 -1.72
N LYS A 40 -10.71 -9.61 -1.97
CA LYS A 40 -11.12 -8.27 -2.36
C LYS A 40 -11.41 -7.39 -1.16
N TRP A 41 -10.86 -6.17 -1.18
CA TRP A 41 -11.06 -5.13 -0.19
C TRP A 41 -11.44 -3.82 -0.87
N PHE A 42 -12.29 -3.05 -0.20
CA PHE A 42 -12.69 -1.74 -0.66
C PHE A 42 -12.15 -0.70 0.33
N ILE A 43 -11.37 0.26 -0.16
CA ILE A 43 -10.99 1.43 0.63
C ILE A 43 -12.15 2.41 0.53
N THR A 44 -12.85 2.60 1.65
CA THR A 44 -14.08 3.40 1.74
C THR A 44 -13.89 4.73 2.46
N SER A 45 -12.73 4.92 3.10
CA SER A 45 -12.35 6.15 3.78
C SER A 45 -10.83 6.22 3.86
N GLY A 46 -10.29 7.44 3.82
CA GLY A 46 -8.89 7.69 4.09
C GLY A 46 -8.68 9.05 4.75
N LEU A 47 -7.49 9.23 5.32
CA LEU A 47 -7.12 10.36 6.17
C LEU A 47 -6.54 11.55 5.40
N ASN A 48 -5.80 11.32 4.32
CA ASN A 48 -5.15 12.33 3.49
C ASN A 48 -6.00 12.64 2.24
N PRO A 49 -6.71 13.78 2.19
CA PRO A 49 -7.59 14.12 1.07
C PRO A 49 -6.86 14.21 -0.28
N THR A 50 -5.54 14.35 -0.32
CA THR A 50 -4.77 14.34 -1.57
C THR A 50 -4.84 12.99 -2.30
N PHE A 51 -4.92 11.91 -1.52
CA PHE A 51 -4.95 10.54 -2.03
C PHE A 51 -6.31 9.87 -1.81
N ASP A 52 -7.18 10.47 -0.99
CA ASP A 52 -8.43 9.86 -0.54
C ASP A 52 -9.70 10.46 -1.16
N THR A 53 -9.54 11.38 -2.12
CA THR A 53 -10.66 11.97 -2.88
C THR A 53 -11.12 11.13 -4.07
N PHE A 54 -10.59 9.92 -4.25
CA PHE A 54 -10.99 9.05 -5.37
C PHE A 54 -12.20 8.18 -5.01
N ASP A 55 -12.93 7.71 -6.02
CA ASP A 55 -14.02 6.75 -5.86
C ASP A 55 -13.59 5.52 -5.04
N CYS A 56 -14.56 4.75 -4.52
CA CYS A 56 -14.29 3.51 -3.79
C CYS A 56 -13.26 2.63 -4.54
N GLN A 57 -12.06 2.46 -3.95
CA GLN A 57 -10.96 1.76 -4.60
C GLN A 57 -11.03 0.27 -4.23
N LEU A 58 -11.22 -0.58 -5.25
CA LEU A 58 -11.15 -2.04 -5.10
C LEU A 58 -9.69 -2.49 -5.21
N HIS A 59 -9.20 -3.12 -4.15
CA HIS A 59 -7.91 -3.79 -4.11
C HIS A 59 -8.11 -5.29 -3.94
N GLU A 60 -7.37 -6.09 -4.70
CA GLU A 60 -7.33 -7.53 -4.55
C GLU A 60 -5.93 -7.94 -4.11
N PHE A 61 -5.86 -8.57 -2.94
CA PHE A 61 -4.62 -9.04 -2.34
C PHE A 61 -4.58 -10.55 -2.30
N HIS A 62 -3.37 -11.09 -2.31
CA HIS A 62 -3.12 -12.50 -2.03
C HIS A 62 -1.78 -12.65 -1.29
N VAL A 63 -1.58 -13.80 -0.65
CA VAL A 63 -0.28 -14.15 -0.07
C VAL A 63 0.48 -15.02 -1.05
N ASP A 64 1.71 -14.63 -1.34
CA ASP A 64 2.65 -15.41 -2.15
C ASP A 64 4.00 -15.49 -1.42
N ASN A 65 4.50 -16.70 -1.21
CA ASN A 65 5.75 -16.99 -0.51
C ASN A 65 5.92 -16.20 0.81
N GLY A 66 4.86 -16.14 1.62
CA GLY A 66 4.86 -15.44 2.92
C GLY A 66 4.82 -13.91 2.83
N LYS A 67 4.58 -13.33 1.65
CA LYS A 67 4.45 -11.89 1.44
C LYS A 67 3.03 -11.53 1.02
N LEU A 68 2.54 -10.38 1.48
CA LEU A 68 1.27 -9.85 1.00
C LEU A 68 1.51 -9.14 -0.34
N VAL A 69 0.72 -9.52 -1.34
CA VAL A 69 0.90 -9.08 -2.72
C VAL A 69 -0.36 -8.37 -3.20
N GLY A 70 -0.19 -7.15 -3.71
CA GLY A 70 -1.26 -6.33 -4.27
C GLY A 70 -0.88 -5.77 -5.63
N ASN A 71 -1.85 -5.62 -6.53
CA ASN A 71 -1.64 -4.94 -7.80
C ASN A 71 -1.91 -3.44 -7.64
N ILE A 72 -0.99 -2.61 -8.12
CA ILE A 72 -1.20 -1.17 -8.25
C ILE A 72 -1.15 -0.75 -9.72
N THR A 73 -1.82 0.36 -10.01
CA THR A 73 -1.81 0.99 -11.32
C THR A 73 -1.40 2.45 -11.15
N TRP A 74 -0.38 2.89 -11.89
CA TRP A 74 0.01 4.29 -11.95
C TRP A 74 -0.24 4.88 -13.33
N ARG A 75 -0.42 6.20 -13.36
CA ARG A 75 -0.64 6.98 -14.58
C ARG A 75 0.34 8.14 -14.66
N ILE A 76 0.96 8.30 -15.82
CA ILE A 76 1.84 9.44 -16.13
C ILE A 76 1.14 10.29 -17.18
N ARG A 77 0.90 11.57 -16.85
CA ARG A 77 0.33 12.53 -17.80
C ARG A 77 1.38 12.92 -18.83
N THR A 78 1.00 12.93 -20.11
CA THR A 78 1.89 13.34 -21.20
C THR A 78 1.69 14.81 -21.56
N PRO A 79 2.70 15.46 -22.19
CA PRO A 79 2.61 16.88 -22.56
C PRO A 79 1.43 17.22 -23.51
N ASP A 80 1.00 16.27 -24.32
CA ASP A 80 -0.15 16.36 -25.23
C ASP A 80 -1.50 16.12 -24.53
N SER A 81 -1.54 16.17 -23.20
CA SER A 81 -2.72 15.92 -22.36
C SER A 81 -3.23 14.47 -22.35
N GLY A 82 -2.49 13.52 -22.92
CA GLY A 82 -2.73 12.09 -22.81
C GLY A 82 -2.24 11.47 -21.48
N PHE A 83 -2.29 10.14 -21.41
CA PHE A 83 -1.80 9.36 -20.27
C PHE A 83 -1.12 8.06 -20.70
N PHE A 84 -0.01 7.72 -20.03
CA PHE A 84 0.50 6.34 -19.98
C PHE A 84 0.03 5.68 -18.70
N THR A 85 -0.64 4.53 -18.82
CA THR A 85 -1.05 3.71 -17.67
C THR A 85 -0.20 2.44 -17.62
N ARG A 86 0.29 2.08 -16.44
CA ARG A 86 0.99 0.81 -16.20
C ARG A 86 0.57 0.22 -14.87
N SER A 87 0.66 -1.10 -14.76
CA SER A 87 0.40 -1.83 -13.52
C SER A 87 1.66 -2.57 -13.07
N THR A 88 1.82 -2.72 -11.76
CA THR A 88 2.90 -3.48 -11.11
C THR A 88 2.38 -4.12 -9.85
N ILE A 89 3.21 -4.99 -9.31
CA ILE A 89 2.97 -5.71 -8.08
C ILE A 89 3.71 -5.00 -6.95
N GLN A 90 2.98 -4.67 -5.88
CA GLN A 90 3.56 -4.35 -4.58
C GLN A 90 3.68 -5.61 -3.75
N ARG A 91 4.76 -5.72 -2.99
CA ARG A 91 5.03 -6.84 -2.09
C ARG A 91 5.38 -6.32 -0.71
N PHE A 92 4.56 -6.67 0.26
CA PHE A 92 4.73 -6.31 1.65
C PHE A 92 5.29 -7.50 2.42
N VAL A 93 6.34 -7.24 3.20
CA VAL A 93 6.97 -8.20 4.10
C VAL A 93 6.55 -7.84 5.52
N GLN A 94 5.94 -8.78 6.24
CA GLN A 94 5.57 -8.58 7.63
C GLN A 94 6.83 -8.53 8.51
N ASP A 95 6.86 -7.61 9.46
CA ASP A 95 7.92 -7.53 10.46
C ASP A 95 7.85 -8.77 11.39
N PRO A 96 8.97 -9.49 11.59
CA PRO A 96 8.97 -10.71 12.39
C PRO A 96 8.74 -10.46 13.88
N ASP A 97 9.13 -9.29 14.40
CA ASP A 97 9.02 -8.92 15.80
C ASP A 97 7.73 -8.14 16.09
N SER A 98 7.16 -7.52 15.07
CA SER A 98 5.95 -6.69 15.16
C SER A 98 4.92 -7.08 14.09
N PRO A 99 4.04 -8.07 14.35
CA PRO A 99 3.09 -8.57 13.35
C PRO A 99 2.17 -7.51 12.73
N GLY A 100 1.93 -6.39 13.42
CA GLY A 100 1.15 -5.28 12.90
C GLY A 100 1.88 -4.36 11.91
N ILE A 101 3.14 -4.64 11.56
CA ILE A 101 3.94 -3.81 10.65
C ILE A 101 4.26 -4.59 9.38
N LEU A 102 4.11 -3.95 8.22
CA LEU A 102 4.49 -4.50 6.94
C LEU A 102 5.28 -3.48 6.12
N TYR A 103 6.36 -3.93 5.49
CA TYR A 103 7.26 -3.08 4.70
C TYR A 103 7.18 -3.43 3.22
N ASN A 104 6.98 -2.43 2.37
CA ASN A 104 7.17 -2.50 0.92
C ASN A 104 8.34 -1.61 0.51
N HIS A 105 9.55 -2.17 0.59
CA HIS A 105 10.79 -1.50 0.20
C HIS A 105 11.40 -2.13 -1.05
N ASN A 106 12.40 -1.46 -1.63
CA ASN A 106 13.19 -1.96 -2.77
C ASN A 106 12.35 -2.27 -4.03
N ASN A 107 11.41 -1.39 -4.35
CA ASN A 107 10.54 -1.53 -5.52
C ASN A 107 11.34 -1.36 -6.83
N GLU A 108 11.17 -2.29 -7.78
CA GLU A 108 12.03 -2.41 -8.97
C GLU A 108 11.95 -1.21 -9.94
N TYR A 109 10.74 -0.68 -10.16
CA TYR A 109 10.49 0.34 -11.19
C TYR A 109 10.11 1.71 -10.63
N LEU A 110 9.59 1.75 -9.41
CA LEU A 110 9.09 2.96 -8.77
C LEU A 110 9.96 3.21 -7.54
N HIS A 111 10.55 4.41 -7.46
CA HIS A 111 11.47 4.77 -6.38
C HIS A 111 10.67 5.29 -5.17
N TYR A 112 9.99 4.38 -4.46
CA TYR A 112 9.27 4.68 -3.23
C TYR A 112 9.41 3.54 -2.22
N GLU A 113 9.17 3.87 -0.96
CA GLU A 113 8.98 2.96 0.16
C GLU A 113 7.59 3.20 0.75
N ASP A 114 6.94 2.13 1.20
CA ASP A 114 5.59 2.19 1.79
C ASP A 114 5.51 1.25 3.00
N ASP A 115 5.23 1.84 4.16
CA ASP A 115 5.19 1.17 5.45
C ASP A 115 3.77 1.15 5.98
N TRP A 116 3.24 -0.04 6.20
CA TRP A 116 1.90 -0.24 6.71
C TRP A 116 1.93 -0.57 8.19
N TYR A 117 1.16 0.21 8.95
CA TYR A 117 0.92 0.00 10.36
C TYR A 117 -0.55 -0.38 10.55
N ALA A 118 -0.79 -1.61 10.99
CA ALA A 118 -2.13 -2.14 11.23
C ALA A 118 -2.62 -1.70 12.63
N PRO A 119 -3.54 -0.71 12.73
CA PRO A 119 -4.07 -0.28 14.03
C PRO A 119 -5.01 -1.34 14.60
N ILE A 120 -5.21 -1.34 15.92
CA ILE A 120 -6.14 -2.27 16.60
C ILE A 120 -7.56 -2.23 15.99
N SER A 121 -8.00 -1.09 15.45
CA SER A 121 -9.30 -0.95 14.79
C SER A 121 -9.49 -1.93 13.61
N ILE A 122 -8.43 -2.33 12.92
CA ILE A 122 -8.50 -3.24 11.78
C ILE A 122 -9.03 -4.64 12.15
N LEU A 123 -8.90 -5.03 13.42
CA LEU A 123 -9.44 -6.29 13.93
C LEU A 123 -10.97 -6.30 13.91
N TYR A 124 -11.63 -5.14 13.97
CA TYR A 124 -13.08 -5.06 13.81
C TYR A 124 -13.48 -5.39 12.37
N ASP A 125 -12.78 -4.82 11.39
CA ASP A 125 -13.05 -5.05 9.97
C ASP A 125 -12.79 -6.50 9.57
N GLN A 126 -11.69 -7.09 10.04
CA GLN A 126 -11.39 -8.51 9.80
C GLN A 126 -12.45 -9.44 10.41
N ARG A 127 -12.95 -9.13 11.61
CA ARG A 127 -14.04 -9.90 12.24
C ARG A 127 -15.34 -9.81 11.44
N LYS A 128 -15.70 -8.61 10.97
CA LYS A 128 -16.89 -8.39 10.14
C LYS A 128 -16.78 -9.12 8.79
N LYS A 129 -15.59 -9.16 8.18
CA LYS A 129 -15.35 -9.94 6.95
C LYS A 129 -15.55 -11.44 7.18
N LYS A 130 -15.07 -11.97 8.31
CA LYS A 130 -15.23 -13.39 8.67
C LYS A 130 -16.68 -13.74 9.04
N ASN A 131 -17.38 -12.82 9.70
CA ASN A 131 -18.77 -12.97 10.14
C ASN A 131 -19.62 -11.76 9.69
N PRO A 132 -20.24 -11.80 8.49
CA PRO A 132 -20.96 -10.66 7.93
C PRO A 132 -22.20 -10.22 8.71
N ASN A 133 -22.72 -11.08 9.59
CA ASN A 133 -23.95 -10.88 10.37
C ASN A 133 -23.69 -10.34 11.79
N LEU A 134 -22.46 -9.90 12.08
CA LEU A 134 -22.03 -9.33 13.36
C LEU A 134 -22.21 -7.81 13.40
#